data_AF-A0A0A0LHL5-F1
#
_entry.id   AF-A0A0A0LHL5-F1
#
_cell.length_a   1.000
_cell.length_b   1.000
_cell.length_c   1.000
_cell.angle_alpha   90.00
_cell.angle_beta   90.00
_cell.angle_gamma   90.00
#
_symmetry.space_group_name_H-M   'P 1'
#
loop_
_entity.id
_entity.type
_entity.pdbx_description
1 polymer ?
#
loop_
_entity_poly.entity_id
_entity_poly.type
_entity_poly.pdbx_seq_one_letter_code
_entity_poly.pdbx_strand_id
1 'polypeptide(L)'
;MCFLLGSIQESGDLVWEYNIGNPITASACVDEHLQLVPETSISSDRLICVCSSAGSIHLLRVKLNATQEGNSQNTNVEEFGRLDLEGDIFSSSVMIGGLVFVGCRDDYVHCVGIDNLNTKRNST
;
A
#
# COMPACT_ATOMS: atom_id res chain seq x y z
N MET A 1 -3.43 -13.09 13.83
CA MET A 1 -3.64 -11.66 13.55
C MET A 1 -2.28 -11.06 13.29
N CYS A 2 -2.09 -10.40 12.15
CA CYS A 2 -0.81 -9.82 11.77
C CYS A 2 -1.00 -8.37 11.34
N PHE A 3 -0.08 -7.54 11.80
CA PHE A 3 -0.20 -6.10 11.74
C PHE A 3 0.96 -5.50 10.96
N LEU A 4 0.64 -4.47 10.17
CA LEU A 4 1.61 -3.54 9.64
C LEU A 4 1.64 -2.31 10.56
N LEU A 5 2.85 -1.93 10.99
CA LEU A 5 3.07 -0.82 11.91
C LEU A 5 3.87 0.28 11.22
N GLY A 6 3.45 1.54 11.38
CA GLY A 6 4.22 2.72 11.00
C GLY A 6 4.74 3.43 12.25
N SER A 7 6.04 3.71 12.29
CA SER A 7 6.70 4.38 13.41
C SER A 7 7.46 5.63 12.98
N ILE A 8 7.61 6.59 13.89
CA ILE A 8 8.49 7.75 13.69
C ILE A 8 9.93 7.29 13.91
N GLN A 9 10.82 7.53 12.95
CA GLN A 9 12.22 7.07 13.01
C GLN A 9 12.98 7.60 14.24
N GLU A 10 12.69 8.82 14.68
CA GLU A 10 13.44 9.48 15.77
C GLU A 10 13.00 9.04 17.16
N SER A 11 11.69 8.84 17.40
CA SER A 11 11.17 8.47 18.72
C SER A 11 10.84 6.98 18.85
N GLY A 12 10.63 6.28 17.74
CA GLY A 12 10.12 4.91 17.73
C GLY A 12 8.62 4.81 18.05
N ASP A 13 7.94 5.95 18.25
CA ASP A 13 6.53 5.97 18.59
C ASP A 13 5.69 5.37 17.46
N LEU A 14 4.73 4.52 17.83
CA LEU A 14 3.75 3.96 16.91
C LEU A 14 2.82 5.08 16.44
N VAL A 15 2.77 5.31 15.13
CA VAL A 15 1.92 6.32 14.49
C VAL A 15 0.59 5.72 14.06
N TRP A 16 0.62 4.52 13.50
CA TRP A 16 -0.55 3.82 13.02
C TRP A 16 -0.32 2.31 12.97
N GLU A 17 -1.42 1.58 13.02
CA GLU A 17 -1.47 0.13 12.91
C GLU A 17 -2.55 -0.25 11.89
N TYR A 18 -2.25 -1.21 11.02
CA TYR A 18 -3.22 -1.78 10.09
C TYR A 18 -3.25 -3.31 10.22
N ASN A 19 -4.44 -3.88 10.39
CA ASN A 19 -4.64 -5.33 10.52
C ASN A 19 -4.89 -5.98 9.16
N ILE A 20 -3.94 -6.80 8.71
CA ILE A 20 -4.00 -7.56 7.47
C ILE A 20 -4.82 -8.87 7.63
N GLY A 21 -4.99 -9.34 8.86
CA GLY A 21 -5.73 -10.57 9.20
C GLY A 21 -4.91 -11.86 9.03
N ASN A 22 -4.22 -12.02 7.88
CA ASN A 22 -3.36 -13.16 7.57
C ASN A 22 -1.88 -12.88 7.84
N PRO A 23 -1.04 -13.91 8.08
CA PRO A 23 0.40 -13.76 8.24
C PRO A 23 1.04 -12.93 7.13
N ILE A 24 1.84 -11.95 7.52
CA ILE A 24 2.71 -11.21 6.61
C ILE A 24 4.00 -12.01 6.48
N THR A 25 4.20 -12.61 5.32
CA THR A 25 5.32 -13.53 5.03
C THR A 25 6.44 -12.87 4.23
N ALA A 26 6.23 -11.62 3.81
CA ALA A 26 7.14 -10.90 2.97
C ALA A 26 7.20 -9.41 3.35
N SER A 27 8.25 -8.72 2.92
CA SER A 27 8.40 -7.29 3.20
C SER A 27 7.30 -6.47 2.53
N ALA A 28 6.83 -5.43 3.23
CA ALA A 28 6.02 -4.40 2.61
C ALA A 28 6.87 -3.57 1.63
N CYS A 29 6.31 -3.20 0.48
CA CYS A 29 6.96 -2.26 -0.44
C CYS A 29 6.24 -0.91 -0.42
N VAL A 30 7.02 0.17 -0.58
CA VAL A 30 6.52 1.54 -0.55
C VAL A 30 6.88 2.21 -1.86
N ASP A 31 5.93 2.92 -2.45
CA ASP A 31 6.18 3.83 -3.58
C ASP A 31 5.92 5.27 -3.13
N GLU A 32 6.96 6.09 -3.21
CA GLU A 32 6.91 7.53 -2.87
C GLU A 32 6.69 8.41 -4.10
N HIS A 33 6.72 7.85 -5.31
CA HIS A 33 6.72 8.60 -6.56
C HIS A 33 5.38 8.53 -7.32
N LEU A 34 4.44 7.69 -6.89
CA LEU A 34 3.13 7.58 -7.55
C LEU A 34 2.15 8.65 -7.04
N GLN A 35 1.95 9.70 -7.84
CA GLN A 35 0.94 10.73 -7.55
C GLN A 35 -0.46 10.26 -7.97
N LEU A 36 -1.35 9.99 -7.01
CA LEU A 36 -2.74 9.57 -7.26
C LEU A 36 -3.74 10.74 -7.47
N VAL A 37 -3.43 11.69 -8.38
CA VAL A 37 -4.34 12.74 -8.98
C VAL A 37 -4.47 14.08 -8.18
N PRO A 38 -5.03 15.19 -8.74
CA PRO A 38 -4.53 16.19 -9.72
C PRO A 38 -4.21 17.59 -9.09
N GLU A 39 -3.24 18.33 -9.63
CA GLU A 39 -3.02 19.82 -9.66
C GLU A 39 -3.51 20.81 -8.56
N THR A 40 -4.16 20.42 -7.45
CA THR A 40 -4.65 21.38 -6.43
C THR A 40 -4.51 20.92 -4.99
N SER A 41 -3.86 19.80 -4.69
CA SER A 41 -3.60 19.40 -3.31
C SER A 41 -2.28 18.66 -3.20
N ILE A 42 -1.33 19.27 -2.51
CA ILE A 42 0.01 18.75 -2.21
C ILE A 42 -0.13 17.65 -1.14
N SER A 43 -0.88 16.58 -1.45
CA SER A 43 -0.99 15.43 -0.57
C SER A 43 0.10 14.44 -0.96
N SER A 44 1.17 14.39 -0.17
CA SER A 44 2.20 13.35 -0.29
C SER A 44 1.64 12.02 0.21
N ASP A 45 0.74 11.43 -0.56
CA ASP A 45 0.25 10.09 -0.28
C ASP A 45 1.40 9.09 -0.43
N ARG A 46 1.61 8.28 0.61
CA ARG A 46 2.54 7.15 0.52
C ARG A 46 1.72 5.90 0.24
N LEU A 47 2.08 5.19 -0.82
CA LEU A 47 1.44 3.93 -1.14
C LEU A 47 2.26 2.79 -0.59
N ILE A 48 1.58 1.87 0.09
CA ILE A 48 2.19 0.69 0.67
C ILE A 48 1.50 -0.53 0.09
N CYS A 49 2.29 -1.47 -0.41
CA CYS A 49 1.81 -2.78 -0.78
C CYS A 49 2.32 -3.82 0.21
N VAL A 50 1.41 -4.67 0.66
CA VAL A 50 1.67 -5.77 1.59
C VAL A 50 1.14 -7.05 1.00
N CYS A 51 1.96 -8.10 1.02
CA CYS A 51 1.54 -9.43 0.62
C CYS A 51 1.37 -10.32 1.85
N SER A 52 0.27 -11.09 1.88
CA SER A 52 0.02 -12.07 2.94
C SER A 52 0.27 -13.50 2.46
N SER A 53 0.47 -14.39 3.41
CA SER A 53 0.64 -15.82 3.16
C SER A 53 -0.57 -16.48 2.49
N ALA A 54 -1.75 -15.83 2.53
CA ALA A 54 -2.98 -16.35 1.93
C ALA A 54 -3.13 -15.99 0.44
N GLY A 55 -2.06 -15.48 -0.19
CA GLY A 55 -2.11 -15.07 -1.60
C GLY A 55 -2.69 -13.68 -1.82
N SER A 56 -2.94 -12.91 -0.77
CA SER A 56 -3.55 -11.58 -0.89
C SER A 56 -2.50 -10.47 -1.00
N ILE A 57 -2.72 -9.55 -1.92
CA ILE A 57 -1.98 -8.31 -2.13
C ILE A 57 -2.88 -7.17 -1.63
N HIS A 58 -2.45 -6.46 -0.60
CA HIS A 58 -3.14 -5.33 0.02
C HIS A 58 -2.47 -4.02 -0.41
N LEU A 59 -3.27 -3.07 -0.89
CA LEU A 59 -2.83 -1.73 -1.25
C LEU A 59 -3.37 -0.72 -0.24
N LEU A 60 -2.46 -0.14 0.52
CA LEU A 60 -2.74 0.84 1.55
C LEU A 60 -2.28 2.22 1.09
N ARG A 61 -3.08 3.24 1.38
CA ARG A 61 -2.75 4.65 1.20
C ARG A 61 -2.60 5.29 2.56
N VAL A 62 -1.45 5.93 2.77
CA VAL A 62 -1.15 6.69 3.98
C VAL A 62 -1.21 8.17 3.64
N LYS A 63 -2.24 8.86 4.16
CA LYS A 63 -2.44 10.29 4.01
C LYS A 63 -1.66 11.02 5.11
N LEU A 64 -0.69 11.83 4.71
CA LEU A 64 0.02 12.73 5.61
C LEU A 64 -0.68 14.09 5.61
N ASN A 65 -1.47 14.36 6.65
CA ASN A 65 -2.05 15.69 6.85
C ASN A 65 -1.01 16.58 7.53
N ALA A 66 -0.37 17.45 6.76
CA ALA A 66 0.48 18.50 7.29
C ALA A 66 -0.38 19.63 7.87
N THR A 67 -1.03 19.38 9.02
CA THR A 67 -1.68 20.46 9.77
C THR A 67 -0.58 21.25 10.47
N GLN A 68 -0.33 22.48 10.02
CA GLN A 68 0.51 23.42 10.75
C GLN A 68 -0.17 23.74 12.09
N GLU A 69 0.63 23.68 13.16
CA GLU A 69 0.32 24.07 14.54
C GLU A 69 -0.57 23.11 15.37
N GLY A 70 0.07 22.43 16.34
CA GLY A 70 -0.61 21.82 17.49
C GLY A 70 -0.76 20.30 17.50
N ASN A 71 0.34 19.58 17.71
CA ASN A 71 0.43 18.31 18.46
C ASN A 71 -0.45 17.09 18.09
N SER A 72 -0.95 16.95 16.86
CA SER A 72 -1.50 15.66 16.41
C SER A 72 -1.27 15.47 14.91
N GLN A 73 -0.19 14.75 14.56
CA GLN A 73 -0.05 14.19 13.22
C GLN A 73 -1.14 13.12 13.03
N ASN A 74 -2.32 13.54 12.56
CA ASN A 74 -3.38 12.60 12.18
C ASN A 74 -2.99 11.93 10.86
N THR A 75 -2.19 10.88 10.98
CA THR A 75 -1.88 9.98 9.87
C THR A 75 -3.07 9.05 9.68
N ASN A 76 -3.68 9.08 8.50
CA ASN A 76 -4.79 8.20 8.17
C ASN A 76 -4.33 7.13 7.19
N VAL A 77 -4.56 5.87 7.53
CA VAL A 77 -4.25 4.71 6.69
C VAL A 77 -5.57 4.11 6.20
N GLU A 78 -5.71 3.98 4.89
CA GLU A 78 -6.88 3.37 4.26
C GLU A 78 -6.44 2.27 3.29
N GLU A 79 -7.10 1.12 3.32
CA GLU A 79 -7.00 0.14 2.25
C GLU A 79 -7.88 0.61 1.10
N PHE A 80 -7.30 0.78 -0.09
CA PHE A 80 -8.02 1.22 -1.28
C PHE A 80 -8.08 0.14 -2.36
N GLY A 81 -7.37 -0.97 -2.17
CA GLY A 81 -7.39 -2.10 -3.10
C GLY A 81 -6.89 -3.38 -2.45
N ARG A 82 -7.46 -4.49 -2.91
CA ARG A 82 -7.03 -5.85 -2.57
C ARG A 82 -7.16 -6.75 -3.78
N LEU A 83 -6.17 -7.60 -4.01
CA LEU A 83 -6.20 -8.66 -5.00
C LEU A 83 -5.82 -9.98 -4.35
N ASP A 84 -6.61 -11.03 -4.56
CA ASP A 84 -6.30 -12.38 -4.09
C ASP A 84 -5.81 -13.22 -5.28
N LEU A 85 -4.64 -13.84 -5.14
CA LEU A 85 -4.09 -14.82 -6.07
C LEU A 85 -4.46 -16.23 -5.63
N GLU A 86 -4.38 -17.20 -6.55
CA GLU A 86 -4.75 -18.59 -6.28
C GLU A 86 -3.71 -19.35 -5.43
N GLY A 87 -2.51 -18.80 -5.27
CA GLY A 87 -1.42 -19.40 -4.50
C GLY A 87 -0.91 -18.49 -3.38
N ASP A 88 -0.24 -19.11 -2.40
CA ASP A 88 0.42 -18.39 -1.32
C ASP A 88 1.48 -17.41 -1.85
N ILE A 89 1.63 -16.25 -1.20
CA ILE A 89 2.74 -15.33 -1.46
C ILE A 89 3.73 -15.39 -0.30
N PHE A 90 4.97 -15.78 -0.62
CA PHE A 90 6.12 -15.73 0.30
C PHE A 90 7.24 -14.83 -0.22
N SER A 91 7.08 -14.27 -1.42
CA SER A 91 8.07 -13.40 -2.02
C SER A 91 7.81 -11.94 -1.66
N SER A 92 8.87 -11.16 -1.48
CA SER A 92 8.77 -9.71 -1.33
C SER A 92 8.37 -9.06 -2.64
N SER A 93 7.32 -8.26 -2.60
CA SER A 93 6.84 -7.50 -3.75
C SER A 93 7.71 -6.27 -4.03
N VAL A 94 7.65 -5.80 -5.26
CA VAL A 94 8.33 -4.58 -5.72
C VAL A 94 7.30 -3.68 -6.39
N MET A 95 7.25 -2.40 -6.01
CA MET A 95 6.39 -1.40 -6.63
C MET A 95 7.24 -0.41 -7.44
N ILE A 96 6.95 -0.27 -8.74
CA ILE A 96 7.63 0.67 -9.64
C ILE A 96 6.60 1.27 -10.59
N GLY A 97 6.40 2.59 -10.52
CA GLY A 97 5.55 3.33 -11.47
C GLY A 97 4.09 2.88 -11.42
N GLY A 98 3.58 2.55 -10.23
CA GLY A 98 2.22 2.04 -10.05
C GLY A 98 2.00 0.61 -10.52
N LEU A 99 3.07 -0.13 -10.84
CA LEU A 99 3.02 -1.57 -11.06
C LEU A 99 3.58 -2.30 -9.84
N VAL A 100 2.89 -3.33 -9.39
CA VAL A 100 3.33 -4.24 -8.33
C VAL A 100 3.73 -5.57 -8.94
N PHE A 101 4.96 -5.98 -8.68
CA PHE A 101 5.51 -7.27 -9.10
C PHE A 101 5.65 -8.19 -7.90
N VAL A 102 5.14 -9.42 -8.01
CA VAL A 102 5.21 -10.39 -6.92
C VAL A 102 5.26 -11.82 -7.46
N GLY A 103 6.11 -12.66 -6.89
CA GLY A 103 6.11 -14.10 -7.15
C GLY A 103 5.08 -14.82 -6.28
N CYS A 104 4.28 -15.69 -6.89
CA CYS A 104 3.27 -16.49 -6.22
C CYS A 104 3.62 -17.98 -6.34
N ARG A 105 3.08 -18.81 -5.42
CA ARG A 105 3.28 -20.27 -5.42
C ARG A 105 2.44 -21.00 -6.48
N ASP A 106 1.73 -20.26 -7.32
CA ASP A 106 1.07 -20.77 -8.52
C ASP A 106 2.04 -20.97 -9.71
N ASP A 107 3.36 -20.88 -9.46
CA ASP A 107 4.44 -20.94 -10.43
C ASP A 107 4.55 -19.73 -11.38
N TYR A 108 3.87 -18.61 -11.07
CA TYR A 108 3.93 -17.37 -11.85
C TYR A 108 4.50 -16.17 -11.09
N VAL A 109 5.01 -15.22 -11.87
CA VAL A 109 5.26 -13.85 -11.42
C VAL A 109 4.12 -12.97 -11.93
N HIS A 110 3.43 -12.34 -11.00
CA HIS A 110 2.30 -11.45 -11.28
C HIS A 110 2.76 -10.01 -11.40
N CYS A 111 2.20 -9.29 -12.37
CA CYS A 111 2.33 -7.84 -12.52
C CYS A 111 0.93 -7.24 -12.40
N VAL A 112 0.71 -6.47 -11.33
CA VAL A 112 -0.58 -5.89 -10.98
C VAL A 112 -0.48 -4.38 -11.15
N GLY A 113 -1.30 -3.82 -12.05
CA GLY A 113 -1.39 -2.38 -12.23
C GLY A 113 -2.32 -1.74 -11.20
N ILE A 114 -1.85 -0.65 -10.58
CA ILE A 114 -2.67 0.21 -9.74
C ILE A 114 -3.36 1.20 -10.68
N ASP A 115 -4.51 0.81 -11.22
CA ASP A 115 -5.32 1.71 -12.05
C ASP A 115 -5.86 2.85 -11.16
N ASN A 116 -5.54 4.08 -11.54
CA ASN A 116 -6.18 5.25 -10.96
C ASN A 116 -7.71 5.11 -11.13
N LEU A 117 -8.46 5.25 -10.03
CA LEU A 117 -9.94 5.22 -9.98
C LEU A 117 -10.63 6.29 -10.86
N ASN A 118 -9.91 7.00 -11.73
CA ASN A 118 -10.48 7.97 -12.67
C ASN A 118 -10.49 7.52 -14.13
N THR A 119 -10.13 6.26 -14.45
CA THR A 119 -10.38 5.76 -15.80
C THR A 119 -11.80 5.20 -15.91
N LYS A 120 -12.81 6.09 -15.82
CA LYS A 120 -13.98 5.89 -16.67
C LYS A 120 -13.44 5.97 -18.10
N ARG A 121 -13.12 4.82 -18.69
CA ARG A 121 -12.94 4.72 -20.14
C ARG A 121 -14.26 5.21 -20.72
N ASN A 122 -14.26 6.43 -21.23
CA ASN A 122 -15.33 6.90 -22.10
C ASN A 122 -15.22 6.06 -23.37
N SER A 123 -15.82 4.86 -23.35
CA SER A 123 -16.02 4.08 -24.57
C SER A 123 -16.96 4.88 -25.45
N THR A 124 -16.40 5.41 -26.54
CA THR A 124 -17.13 6.00 -27.66
C THR A 124 -17.64 4.89 -28.56
#